data_AF-A0A8J6CZY1-F1
#
_entry.id   AF-A0A8J6CZY1-F1
#
_cell.length_a   1.000
_cell.length_b   1.000
_cell.length_c   1.000
_cell.angle_alpha   90.00
_cell.angle_beta   90.00
_cell.angle_gamma   90.00
#
_symmetry.space_group_name_H-M   'P 1'
#
loop_
_entity.id
_entity.type
_entity.pdbx_description
1 polymer ?
#
loop_
_entity_poly.entity_id
_entity_poly.type
_entity_poly.pdbx_seq_one_letter_code
_entity_poly.pdbx_strand_id
1 'polypeptide(L)'
;MENGLLDRVEGNANIHKWFEQTQLEKGDRIAVGYMSELSGYTRIIVTQNNLQELKEIWDQWSNETKQLFYGNYGDLPYLLDVQVDERLFRALAQFWNPAYSCFTFGEVDLVPTVEEYTALLRCPKFQVDRIYYRAASVPTFWKKLMTITRMSEQWITARIKEKGECKCISWDALKGLILTHPDETKKVDVFALSLYGLLVFPRALGYVDEATTDLFHRLSKGVTSVPAILAETFRSLGTCRKAGAGRFVGCAQLLLAWFYSHFRLIDRVICRVFFEDYAPLKDIVASTRRVDILEENWIALLQNL
;
A
#
# COMPACT_ATOMS: atom_id res chain seq x y z
N MET A 1 -20.48 26.73 10.41
CA MET A 1 -19.39 25.74 10.33
C MET A 1 -19.40 24.78 11.53
N GLU A 2 -19.90 25.18 12.70
CA GLU A 2 -20.03 24.29 13.88
C GLU A 2 -21.16 23.24 13.78
N ASN A 3 -22.31 23.57 13.18
CA ASN A 3 -23.46 22.65 13.13
C ASN A 3 -23.19 21.36 12.32
N GLY A 4 -22.40 21.43 11.24
CA GLY A 4 -22.04 20.24 10.45
C GLY A 4 -21.00 19.32 11.12
N LEU A 5 -20.33 19.81 12.17
CA LEU A 5 -19.37 19.04 12.96
C LEU A 5 -20.11 18.25 14.05
N LEU A 6 -21.11 18.85 14.67
CA LEU A 6 -22.01 18.19 15.63
C LEU A 6 -22.83 17.08 14.97
N ASP A 7 -23.40 17.31 13.79
CA ASP A 7 -24.14 16.29 13.03
C ASP A 7 -23.25 15.07 12.65
N ARG A 8 -21.96 15.31 12.36
CA ARG A 8 -20.99 14.23 12.08
C ARG A 8 -20.60 13.44 13.33
N VAL A 9 -20.46 14.11 14.48
CA VAL A 9 -20.17 13.46 15.76
C VAL A 9 -21.35 12.61 16.24
N GLU A 10 -22.57 13.10 16.07
CA GLU A 10 -23.80 12.37 16.40
C GLU A 10 -24.03 11.18 15.45
N GLY A 11 -23.69 11.33 14.16
CA GLY A 11 -23.63 10.22 13.21
C GLY A 11 -22.66 9.11 13.64
N ASN A 12 -21.46 9.48 14.12
CA ASN A 12 -20.48 8.51 14.61
C ASN A 12 -20.95 7.77 15.87
N ALA A 13 -21.58 8.47 16.83
CA ALA A 13 -22.12 7.84 18.04
C ALA A 13 -23.20 6.79 17.72
N ASN A 14 -24.07 7.08 16.75
CA ASN A 14 -25.09 6.14 16.29
C ASN A 14 -24.47 4.92 15.57
N ILE A 15 -23.41 5.12 14.79
CA ILE A 15 -22.65 4.02 14.16
C ILE A 15 -22.00 3.13 15.22
N HIS A 16 -21.35 3.72 16.22
CA HIS A 16 -20.76 2.96 17.34
C HIS A 16 -21.81 2.11 18.06
N LYS A 17 -22.93 2.73 18.44
CA LYS A 17 -24.03 2.04 19.11
C LYS A 17 -24.61 0.91 18.24
N TRP A 18 -24.75 1.14 16.94
CA TRP A 18 -25.20 0.11 16.00
C TRP A 18 -24.19 -1.04 15.89
N PHE A 19 -22.88 -0.75 15.86
CA PHE A 19 -21.83 -1.77 15.84
C PHE A 19 -21.83 -2.63 17.12
N GLU A 20 -21.88 -1.99 18.29
CA GLU A 20 -21.95 -2.67 19.59
C GLU A 20 -23.21 -3.56 19.68
N GLN A 21 -24.36 -3.02 19.32
CA GLN A 21 -25.63 -3.76 19.28
C GLN A 21 -25.54 -4.94 18.31
N THR A 22 -24.96 -4.74 17.13
CA THR A 22 -24.79 -5.81 16.13
C THR A 22 -23.83 -6.89 16.60
N GLN A 23 -22.75 -6.54 17.30
CA GLN A 23 -21.83 -7.51 17.92
C GLN A 23 -22.53 -8.30 19.04
N LEU A 24 -23.34 -7.64 19.87
CA LEU A 24 -24.13 -8.30 20.92
C LEU A 24 -25.17 -9.26 20.33
N GLU A 25 -25.84 -8.87 19.23
CA GLU A 25 -26.89 -9.67 18.59
C GLU A 25 -26.34 -10.82 17.75
N LYS A 26 -25.27 -10.59 17.00
CA LYS A 26 -24.69 -11.57 16.07
C LYS A 26 -23.59 -12.41 16.69
N GLY A 27 -23.10 -12.01 17.86
CA GLY A 27 -21.95 -12.62 18.52
C GLY A 27 -20.65 -12.43 17.73
N ASP A 28 -19.60 -13.06 18.23
CA ASP A 28 -18.32 -13.12 17.57
C ASP A 28 -18.41 -13.93 16.25
N ARG A 29 -17.66 -13.53 15.23
CA ARG A 29 -17.48 -14.31 13.99
C ARG A 29 -16.71 -15.61 14.22
N ILE A 30 -16.05 -15.73 15.37
CA ILE A 30 -15.31 -16.91 15.78
C ILE A 30 -16.23 -17.91 16.49
N ALA A 31 -16.09 -19.19 16.15
CA ALA A 31 -16.84 -20.26 16.81
C ALA A 31 -16.53 -20.32 18.32
N VAL A 32 -17.58 -20.51 19.14
CA VAL A 32 -17.44 -20.68 20.59
C VAL A 32 -16.46 -21.84 20.88
N GLY A 33 -15.40 -21.55 21.64
CA GLY A 33 -14.34 -22.52 21.96
C GLY A 33 -13.17 -22.56 20.96
N TYR A 34 -13.12 -21.67 19.96
CA TYR A 34 -11.97 -21.54 19.08
C TYR A 34 -10.71 -21.16 19.86
N MET A 35 -9.71 -22.03 19.81
CA MET A 35 -8.36 -21.70 20.24
C MET A 35 -7.52 -21.38 19.01
N SER A 36 -6.89 -20.22 19.01
CA SER A 36 -6.01 -19.81 17.93
C SER A 36 -4.76 -20.69 17.92
N GLU A 37 -4.53 -21.44 16.84
CA GLU A 37 -3.30 -22.24 16.64
C GLU A 37 -2.10 -21.39 16.17
N LEU A 38 -2.17 -20.07 16.30
CA LEU A 38 -1.12 -19.17 15.84
C LEU A 38 0.15 -19.34 16.66
N SER A 39 1.29 -19.25 15.99
CA SER A 39 2.59 -19.17 16.64
C SER A 39 2.62 -17.98 17.61
N GLY A 40 3.15 -18.19 18.82
CA GLY A 40 3.37 -17.11 19.79
C GLY A 40 4.28 -15.99 19.25
N TYR A 41 5.14 -16.31 18.29
CA TYR A 41 5.94 -15.35 17.53
C TYR A 41 6.03 -15.75 16.05
N THR A 42 5.86 -14.78 15.15
CA THR A 42 5.92 -14.96 13.71
C THR A 42 7.16 -14.31 13.12
N ARG A 43 7.99 -15.09 12.43
CA ARG A 43 9.20 -14.60 11.77
C ARG A 43 8.89 -14.05 10.37
N ILE A 44 8.54 -12.78 10.29
CA ILE A 44 8.26 -12.09 9.03
C ILE A 44 9.51 -11.40 8.46
N ILE A 45 9.70 -11.53 7.15
CA ILE A 45 10.82 -10.90 6.42
C ILE A 45 10.25 -9.84 5.48
N VAL A 46 10.78 -8.63 5.55
CA VAL A 46 10.33 -7.47 4.74
C VAL A 46 11.39 -7.12 3.69
N THR A 47 11.76 -8.09 2.85
CA THR A 47 12.76 -7.83 1.80
C THR A 47 12.19 -6.89 0.75
N GLN A 48 12.88 -5.75 0.55
CA GLN A 48 12.47 -4.71 -0.40
C GLN A 48 13.40 -4.63 -1.61
N ASN A 49 12.90 -4.05 -2.69
CA ASN A 49 13.76 -3.61 -3.78
C ASN A 49 14.65 -2.45 -3.32
N ASN A 50 15.83 -2.32 -3.93
CA ASN A 50 16.57 -1.08 -3.81
C ASN A 50 15.86 -0.01 -4.65
N LEU A 51 15.34 1.03 -3.98
CA LEU A 51 14.57 2.11 -4.61
C LEU A 51 15.41 3.36 -4.89
N GLN A 52 16.72 3.31 -4.64
CA GLN A 52 17.62 4.47 -4.76
C GLN A 52 17.61 5.06 -6.17
N GLU A 53 17.63 4.23 -7.22
CA GLU A 53 17.60 4.71 -8.60
C GLU A 53 16.24 5.34 -8.97
N LEU A 54 15.13 4.82 -8.43
CA LEU A 54 13.81 5.45 -8.60
C LEU A 54 13.79 6.84 -7.96
N LYS A 55 14.37 6.96 -6.76
CA LYS A 55 14.49 8.22 -6.05
C LYS A 55 15.37 9.22 -6.79
N GLU A 56 16.52 8.80 -7.30
CA GLU A 56 17.41 9.66 -8.10
C GLU A 56 16.73 10.19 -9.35
N ILE A 57 15.99 9.33 -10.07
CA ILE A 57 15.20 9.76 -11.24
C ILE A 57 14.13 10.78 -10.82
N TRP A 58 13.41 10.50 -9.73
CA TRP A 58 12.39 11.42 -9.20
C TRP A 58 12.99 12.78 -8.83
N ASP A 59 14.13 12.79 -8.15
CA ASP A 59 14.77 14.03 -7.67
C ASP A 59 15.24 14.91 -8.84
N GLN A 60 15.68 14.30 -9.95
CA GLN A 60 16.13 14.99 -11.15
C GLN A 60 14.99 15.57 -12.02
N TRP A 61 13.74 15.14 -11.81
CA TRP A 61 12.62 15.62 -12.60
C TRP A 61 12.26 17.08 -12.28
N SER A 62 11.88 17.81 -13.33
CA SER A 62 11.38 19.18 -13.21
C SER A 62 10.04 19.22 -12.47
N ASN A 63 9.67 20.39 -11.97
CA ASN A 63 8.41 20.57 -11.28
C ASN A 63 7.22 20.24 -12.19
N GLU A 64 7.30 20.57 -13.48
CA GLU A 64 6.25 20.30 -14.47
C GLU A 64 6.02 18.79 -14.63
N THR A 65 7.09 17.99 -14.74
CA THR A 65 6.99 16.53 -14.83
C THR A 65 6.46 15.93 -13.52
N LYS A 66 6.87 16.46 -12.36
CA LYS A 66 6.32 16.05 -11.05
C LYS A 66 4.83 16.37 -10.94
N GLN A 67 4.39 17.55 -11.38
CA GLN A 67 2.97 17.90 -11.41
C GLN A 67 2.17 16.99 -12.34
N LEU A 68 2.72 16.63 -13.50
CA LEU A 68 2.10 15.63 -14.38
C LEU A 68 1.95 14.27 -13.68
N PHE A 69 2.96 13.85 -12.91
CA PHE A 69 2.87 12.63 -12.10
C PHE A 69 1.77 12.74 -11.04
N TYR A 70 1.78 13.79 -10.20
CA TYR A 70 0.80 13.98 -9.13
C TYR A 70 -0.63 14.00 -9.68
N GLY A 71 -0.86 14.68 -10.80
CA GLY A 71 -2.16 14.72 -11.47
C GLY A 71 -2.65 13.37 -12.00
N ASN A 72 -1.77 12.38 -12.17
CA ASN A 72 -2.12 11.06 -12.69
C ASN A 72 -2.16 9.98 -11.60
N TYR A 73 -1.23 10.03 -10.65
CA TYR A 73 -0.91 8.92 -9.74
C TYR A 73 -0.83 9.35 -8.27
N GLY A 74 -1.16 10.61 -7.98
CA GLY A 74 -1.22 11.13 -6.62
C GLY A 74 0.13 11.16 -5.91
N ASP A 75 0.08 11.01 -4.61
CA ASP A 75 1.17 11.18 -3.65
C ASP A 75 2.09 9.95 -3.51
N LEU A 76 1.95 8.96 -4.41
CA LEU A 76 2.75 7.73 -4.43
C LEU A 76 4.28 7.95 -4.30
N PRO A 77 4.91 8.99 -4.91
CA PRO A 77 6.36 9.17 -4.85
C PRO A 77 6.88 9.48 -3.44
N TYR A 78 6.06 10.04 -2.55
CA TYR A 78 6.49 10.29 -1.16
C TYR A 78 6.82 8.99 -0.41
N LEU A 79 6.28 7.85 -0.85
CA LEU A 79 6.65 6.55 -0.28
C LEU A 79 8.12 6.19 -0.51
N LEU A 80 8.80 6.79 -1.50
CA LEU A 80 10.25 6.60 -1.69
C LEU A 80 11.07 7.13 -0.51
N ASP A 81 10.52 8.08 0.25
CA ASP A 81 11.16 8.69 1.43
C ASP A 81 10.70 8.06 2.76
N VAL A 82 9.67 7.20 2.72
CA VAL A 82 9.22 6.48 3.91
C VAL A 82 10.20 5.36 4.20
N GLN A 83 10.88 5.47 5.34
CA GLN A 83 11.81 4.46 5.79
C GLN A 83 11.05 3.29 6.42
N VAL A 84 11.42 2.07 6.04
CA VAL A 84 10.87 0.86 6.63
C VAL A 84 11.77 0.42 7.78
N ASP A 85 11.30 0.65 9.00
CA ASP A 85 11.89 0.04 10.18
C ASP A 85 11.43 -1.43 10.24
N GLU A 86 12.35 -2.35 9.92
CA GLU A 86 12.08 -3.77 9.95
C GLU A 86 11.69 -4.29 11.33
N ARG A 87 12.24 -3.71 12.42
CA ARG A 87 11.95 -4.13 13.78
C ARG A 87 10.53 -3.74 14.16
N LEU A 88 10.14 -2.49 13.88
CA LEU A 88 8.76 -2.04 14.07
C LEU A 88 7.79 -2.88 13.24
N PHE A 89 8.11 -3.16 11.98
CA PHE A 89 7.23 -3.96 11.13
C PHE A 89 7.06 -5.39 11.68
N ARG A 90 8.13 -6.03 12.14
CA ARG A 90 8.07 -7.36 12.74
C ARG A 90 7.25 -7.36 14.03
N ALA A 91 7.42 -6.35 14.88
CA ALA A 91 6.61 -6.18 16.08
C ALA A 91 5.12 -5.99 15.73
N LEU A 92 4.81 -5.07 14.81
CA LEU A 92 3.45 -4.81 14.32
C LEU A 92 2.78 -6.07 13.76
N ALA A 93 3.52 -6.86 12.97
CA ALA A 93 3.00 -8.09 12.40
C ALA A 93 2.55 -9.11 13.46
N GLN A 94 3.13 -9.12 14.67
CA GLN A 94 2.71 -10.02 15.75
C GLN A 94 1.26 -9.79 16.18
N PHE A 95 0.76 -8.57 16.04
CA PHE A 95 -0.59 -8.19 16.42
C PHE A 95 -1.61 -8.43 15.31
N TRP A 96 -1.19 -8.84 14.10
CA TRP A 96 -2.13 -9.20 13.05
C TRP A 96 -2.89 -10.47 13.45
N ASN A 97 -4.22 -10.34 13.53
CA ASN A 97 -5.16 -11.40 13.81
C ASN A 97 -5.82 -11.87 12.50
N PRO A 98 -5.44 -13.04 11.95
CA PRO A 98 -5.98 -13.53 10.69
C PRO A 98 -7.45 -13.96 10.74
N ALA A 99 -8.03 -14.14 11.94
CA ALA A 99 -9.45 -14.50 12.08
C ALA A 99 -10.34 -13.27 11.84
N TYR A 100 -9.93 -12.11 12.35
CA TYR A 100 -10.64 -10.84 12.18
C TYR A 100 -10.15 -10.01 10.99
N SER A 101 -8.94 -10.29 10.47
CA SER A 101 -8.26 -9.48 9.45
C SER A 101 -8.01 -8.03 9.91
N CYS A 102 -7.61 -7.87 11.17
CA CYS A 102 -7.19 -6.60 11.78
C CYS A 102 -5.94 -6.81 12.64
N PHE A 103 -5.35 -5.71 13.09
CA PHE A 103 -4.40 -5.70 14.20
C PHE A 103 -5.15 -5.57 15.51
N THR A 104 -4.86 -6.42 16.47
CA THR A 104 -5.46 -6.40 17.81
C THR A 104 -4.41 -6.01 18.84
N PHE A 105 -4.55 -4.83 19.44
CA PHE A 105 -3.68 -4.31 20.50
C PHE A 105 -4.49 -4.23 21.79
N GLY A 106 -4.33 -5.21 22.69
CA GLY A 106 -5.13 -5.28 23.91
C GLY A 106 -6.64 -5.32 23.59
N GLU A 107 -7.35 -4.25 23.96
CA GLU A 107 -8.80 -4.08 23.74
C GLU A 107 -9.14 -3.29 22.46
N VAL A 108 -8.14 -2.88 21.68
CA VAL A 108 -8.29 -2.03 20.50
C VAL A 108 -7.98 -2.80 19.22
N ASP A 109 -8.94 -2.83 18.30
CA ASP A 109 -8.74 -3.34 16.94
C ASP A 109 -8.51 -2.20 15.96
N LEU A 110 -7.47 -2.31 15.13
CA LEU A 110 -7.14 -1.36 14.07
C LEU A 110 -6.91 -2.07 12.75
N VAL A 111 -7.39 -1.47 11.66
CA VAL A 111 -7.23 -2.02 10.31
C VAL A 111 -7.21 -0.88 9.31
N PRO A 112 -6.28 -0.87 8.34
CA PRO A 112 -6.29 0.17 7.32
C PRO A 112 -7.52 0.04 6.42
N THR A 113 -8.20 1.16 6.18
CA THR A 113 -9.42 1.20 5.37
C THR A 113 -9.19 1.75 3.95
N VAL A 114 -10.20 1.59 3.09
CA VAL A 114 -10.19 2.14 1.73
C VAL A 114 -10.10 3.66 1.78
N GLU A 115 -10.82 4.30 2.69
CA GLU A 115 -10.84 5.75 2.88
C GLU A 115 -9.47 6.27 3.29
N GLU A 116 -8.84 5.63 4.28
CA GLU A 116 -7.52 6.02 4.78
C GLU A 116 -6.46 5.88 3.70
N TYR A 117 -6.40 4.73 3.01
CA TYR A 117 -5.42 4.53 1.93
C TYR A 117 -5.69 5.44 0.72
N THR A 118 -6.96 5.73 0.42
CA THR A 118 -7.32 6.69 -0.63
C THR A 118 -6.81 8.09 -0.26
N ALA A 119 -6.96 8.49 0.99
CA ALA A 119 -6.49 9.79 1.45
C ALA A 119 -4.96 9.86 1.57
N LEU A 120 -4.28 8.78 1.96
CA LEU A 120 -2.80 8.70 1.96
C LEU A 120 -2.24 8.85 0.54
N LEU A 121 -2.81 8.14 -0.44
CA LEU A 121 -2.31 8.13 -1.81
C LEU A 121 -2.78 9.32 -2.65
N ARG A 122 -3.93 9.93 -2.31
CA ARG A 122 -4.51 11.13 -2.94
C ARG A 122 -4.43 11.09 -4.48
N CYS A 123 -5.04 10.08 -5.08
CA CYS A 123 -5.01 9.89 -6.53
C CYS A 123 -6.25 10.49 -7.21
N PRO A 124 -6.15 11.67 -7.85
CA PRO A 124 -7.32 12.43 -8.31
C PRO A 124 -8.06 11.81 -9.51
N LYS A 125 -7.42 10.90 -10.27
CA LYS A 125 -8.01 10.30 -11.48
C LYS A 125 -8.87 9.06 -11.23
N PHE A 126 -8.91 8.53 -10.01
CA PHE A 126 -9.58 7.26 -9.76
C PHE A 126 -11.01 7.48 -9.28
N GLN A 127 -11.95 6.80 -9.93
CA GLN A 127 -13.33 6.76 -9.48
C GLN A 127 -13.40 5.78 -8.31
N VAL A 128 -13.83 6.26 -7.14
CA VAL A 128 -13.95 5.45 -5.91
C VAL A 128 -14.82 4.21 -6.13
N ASP A 129 -15.79 4.29 -7.04
CA ASP A 129 -16.78 3.23 -7.30
C ASP A 129 -16.32 2.13 -8.28
N ARG A 130 -15.12 2.24 -8.89
CA ARG A 130 -14.61 1.24 -9.84
C ARG A 130 -13.48 0.42 -9.22
N ILE A 131 -13.86 -0.70 -8.62
CA ILE A 131 -12.91 -1.68 -8.08
C ILE A 131 -12.23 -2.51 -9.18
N TYR A 132 -10.98 -2.89 -8.91
CA TYR A 132 -10.26 -3.83 -9.76
C TYR A 132 -10.94 -5.19 -9.74
N TYR A 133 -11.26 -5.71 -10.93
CA TYR A 133 -11.70 -7.09 -11.12
C TYR A 133 -10.97 -7.71 -12.30
N ARG A 134 -10.62 -8.99 -12.22
CA ARG A 134 -9.98 -9.70 -13.33
C ARG A 134 -11.05 -10.09 -14.35
N ALA A 135 -11.08 -9.39 -15.48
CA ALA A 135 -12.04 -9.68 -16.57
C ALA A 135 -11.70 -11.01 -17.29
N ALA A 136 -12.69 -11.57 -17.99
CA ALA A 136 -12.53 -12.84 -18.73
C ALA A 136 -11.74 -12.70 -20.05
N SER A 137 -11.83 -11.53 -20.72
CA SER A 137 -11.07 -11.22 -21.94
C SER A 137 -10.15 -10.04 -21.68
N VAL A 138 -8.88 -10.36 -21.40
CA VAL A 138 -7.87 -9.38 -21.03
C VAL A 138 -6.77 -9.42 -22.09
N PRO A 139 -6.27 -8.26 -22.56
CA PRO A 139 -5.10 -8.24 -23.43
C PRO A 139 -3.94 -9.06 -22.84
N THR A 140 -3.13 -9.66 -23.70
CA THR A 140 -1.94 -10.38 -23.27
C THR A 140 -0.96 -9.43 -22.56
N PHE A 141 -0.10 -9.98 -21.70
CA PHE A 141 0.91 -9.20 -20.96
C PHE A 141 1.66 -8.19 -21.83
N TRP A 142 2.21 -8.64 -22.97
CA TRP A 142 2.95 -7.78 -23.88
C TRP A 142 2.10 -6.68 -24.52
N LYS A 143 0.82 -6.94 -24.85
CA LYS A 143 -0.10 -5.92 -25.40
C LYS A 143 -0.37 -4.81 -24.40
N LYS A 144 -0.48 -5.15 -23.11
CA LYS A 144 -0.62 -4.14 -22.03
C LYS A 144 0.62 -3.29 -21.93
N LEU A 145 1.80 -3.92 -21.88
CA LEU A 145 3.06 -3.21 -21.82
C LEU A 145 3.21 -2.28 -23.04
N MET A 146 2.92 -2.74 -24.26
CA MET A 146 2.93 -1.87 -25.46
C MET A 146 1.97 -0.68 -25.31
N THR A 147 0.79 -0.87 -24.72
CA THR A 147 -0.16 0.22 -24.52
C THR A 147 0.37 1.26 -23.53
N ILE A 148 1.01 0.79 -22.45
CA ILE A 148 1.60 1.64 -21.41
C ILE A 148 2.83 2.37 -21.96
N THR A 149 3.78 1.62 -22.53
CA THR A 149 5.13 2.08 -22.91
C THR A 149 5.21 2.67 -24.31
N ARG A 150 4.23 2.40 -25.19
CA ARG A 150 4.26 2.73 -26.63
C ARG A 150 5.45 2.12 -27.40
N MET A 151 6.04 1.05 -26.89
CA MET A 151 7.09 0.30 -27.58
C MET A 151 6.54 -0.74 -28.56
N SER A 152 7.38 -1.21 -29.49
CA SER A 152 7.03 -2.26 -30.45
C SER A 152 6.89 -3.62 -29.78
N GLU A 153 6.13 -4.52 -30.39
CA GLU A 153 5.97 -5.90 -29.92
C GLU A 153 7.32 -6.60 -29.76
N GLN A 154 8.19 -6.50 -30.77
CA GLN A 154 9.53 -7.09 -30.77
C GLN A 154 10.39 -6.60 -29.61
N TRP A 155 10.32 -5.30 -29.27
CA TRP A 155 11.08 -4.74 -28.16
C TRP A 155 10.63 -5.33 -26.82
N ILE A 156 9.30 -5.49 -26.65
CA ILE A 156 8.66 -5.96 -25.42
C ILE A 156 8.87 -7.46 -25.24
N THR A 157 8.58 -8.27 -26.26
CA THR A 157 8.70 -9.73 -26.17
C THR A 157 10.14 -10.17 -25.95
N ALA A 158 11.12 -9.45 -26.50
CA ALA A 158 12.54 -9.71 -26.23
C ALA A 158 12.98 -9.42 -24.78
N ARG A 159 12.20 -8.66 -24.01
CA ARG A 159 12.53 -8.24 -22.62
C ARG A 159 11.65 -8.89 -21.56
N ILE A 160 10.57 -9.55 -21.96
CA ILE A 160 9.77 -10.37 -21.06
C ILE A 160 10.56 -11.64 -20.72
N LYS A 161 10.65 -11.93 -19.42
CA LYS A 161 11.27 -13.14 -18.90
C LYS A 161 10.31 -13.86 -17.97
N GLU A 162 10.45 -15.16 -17.88
CA GLU A 162 9.79 -15.95 -16.84
C GLU A 162 10.66 -15.94 -15.58
N LYS A 163 10.06 -15.59 -14.45
CA LYS A 163 10.72 -15.59 -13.13
C LYS A 163 9.79 -16.27 -12.13
N GLY A 164 10.13 -17.50 -11.77
CA GLY A 164 9.21 -18.38 -11.04
C GLY A 164 7.95 -18.63 -11.87
N GLU A 165 6.78 -18.46 -11.27
CA GLU A 165 5.48 -18.66 -11.93
C GLU A 165 4.98 -17.44 -12.71
N CYS A 166 5.75 -16.35 -12.75
CA CYS A 166 5.30 -15.07 -13.32
C CYS A 166 6.12 -14.67 -14.54
N LYS A 167 5.42 -14.18 -15.57
CA LYS A 167 6.02 -13.39 -16.63
C LYS A 167 6.29 -12.00 -16.10
N CYS A 168 7.46 -11.46 -16.37
CA CYS A 168 7.91 -10.19 -15.82
C CYS A 168 8.82 -9.42 -16.78
N ILE A 169 8.93 -8.11 -16.56
CA ILE A 169 9.88 -7.22 -17.22
C ILE A 169 10.85 -6.67 -16.18
N SER A 170 12.14 -6.61 -16.49
CA SER A 170 13.15 -6.15 -15.53
C SER A 170 13.09 -4.64 -15.30
N TRP A 171 13.47 -4.23 -14.09
CA TRP A 171 13.67 -2.82 -13.75
C TRP A 171 14.65 -2.15 -14.71
N ASP A 172 15.79 -2.78 -15.04
CA ASP A 172 16.77 -2.21 -15.98
C ASP A 172 16.17 -1.84 -17.34
N ALA A 173 15.24 -2.65 -17.85
CA ALA A 173 14.56 -2.38 -19.10
C ALA A 173 13.61 -1.18 -18.99
N LEU A 174 12.88 -1.07 -17.88
CA LEU A 174 11.98 0.06 -17.61
C LEU A 174 12.76 1.34 -17.34
N LYS A 175 13.85 1.25 -16.56
CA LYS A 175 14.77 2.36 -16.28
C LYS A 175 15.36 2.93 -17.56
N GLY A 176 15.91 2.07 -18.42
CA GLY A 176 16.42 2.50 -19.73
C GLY A 176 15.36 3.23 -20.54
N LEU A 177 14.12 2.74 -20.51
CA LEU A 177 13.00 3.37 -21.19
C LEU A 177 12.67 4.76 -20.60
N ILE A 178 12.59 4.90 -19.28
CA ILE A 178 12.30 6.19 -18.61
C ILE A 178 13.33 7.26 -19.03
N LEU A 179 14.60 6.87 -19.13
CA LEU A 179 15.67 7.81 -19.47
C LEU A 179 15.66 8.22 -20.96
N THR A 180 15.27 7.32 -21.87
CA THR A 180 15.39 7.56 -23.32
C THR A 180 14.08 7.86 -24.03
N HIS A 181 12.92 7.70 -23.40
CA HIS A 181 11.63 7.86 -24.08
C HIS A 181 11.45 9.31 -24.59
N PRO A 182 11.00 9.55 -25.83
CA PRO A 182 10.82 10.92 -26.34
C PRO A 182 9.58 11.64 -25.76
N ASP A 183 8.54 10.89 -25.42
CA ASP A 183 7.30 11.40 -24.80
C ASP A 183 7.41 11.41 -23.27
N GLU A 184 7.35 12.60 -22.67
CA GLU A 184 7.36 12.82 -21.21
C GLU A 184 6.20 12.12 -20.49
N THR A 185 5.00 12.09 -21.08
CA THR A 185 3.84 11.41 -20.47
C THR A 185 4.14 9.91 -20.32
N LYS A 186 4.81 9.33 -21.30
CA LYS A 186 5.19 7.91 -21.25
C LYS A 186 6.33 7.65 -20.28
N LYS A 187 7.26 8.57 -20.08
CA LYS A 187 8.24 8.47 -18.98
C LYS A 187 7.52 8.37 -17.63
N VAL A 188 6.56 9.26 -17.41
CA VAL A 188 5.73 9.30 -16.19
C VAL A 188 4.95 7.99 -16.01
N ASP A 189 4.28 7.48 -17.06
CA ASP A 189 3.54 6.21 -17.00
C ASP A 189 4.46 5.02 -16.67
N VAL A 190 5.65 4.94 -17.27
CA VAL A 190 6.60 3.84 -17.06
C VAL A 190 7.23 3.92 -15.67
N PHE A 191 7.53 5.13 -15.19
CA PHE A 191 8.00 5.35 -13.82
C PHE A 191 6.92 4.94 -12.80
N ALA A 192 5.67 5.32 -13.02
CA ALA A 192 4.55 4.91 -12.17
C ALA A 192 4.36 3.38 -12.17
N LEU A 193 4.40 2.73 -13.34
CA LEU A 193 4.39 1.26 -13.42
C LEU A 193 5.50 0.63 -12.58
N SER A 194 6.69 1.26 -12.59
CA SER A 194 7.84 0.80 -11.82
C SER A 194 7.65 0.97 -10.31
N LEU A 195 7.05 2.08 -9.85
CA LEU A 195 6.63 2.23 -8.45
C LEU A 195 5.61 1.15 -8.05
N TYR A 196 4.61 0.89 -8.90
CA TYR A 196 3.63 -0.15 -8.61
C TYR A 196 4.28 -1.54 -8.50
N GLY A 197 5.20 -1.91 -9.37
CA GLY A 197 5.81 -3.25 -9.34
C GLY A 197 6.97 -3.44 -8.36
N LEU A 198 7.73 -2.39 -8.10
CA LEU A 198 8.93 -2.49 -7.24
C LEU A 198 8.67 -2.10 -5.80
N LEU A 199 7.67 -1.25 -5.55
CA LEU A 199 7.36 -0.73 -4.22
C LEU A 199 5.99 -1.19 -3.72
N VAL A 200 4.94 -1.12 -4.54
CA VAL A 200 3.57 -1.43 -4.09
C VAL A 200 3.27 -2.93 -4.08
N PHE A 201 3.64 -3.63 -5.15
CA PHE A 201 3.43 -5.06 -5.35
C PHE A 201 4.76 -5.80 -5.63
N PRO A 202 5.72 -5.80 -4.68
CA PRO A 202 7.08 -6.33 -4.88
C PRO A 202 7.13 -7.88 -4.88
N ARG A 203 6.42 -8.51 -5.82
CA ARG A 203 6.32 -9.97 -5.93
C ARG A 203 7.67 -10.60 -6.32
N ALA A 204 8.42 -9.98 -7.23
CA ALA A 204 9.73 -10.44 -7.64
C ALA A 204 10.74 -9.28 -7.63
N LEU A 205 11.79 -9.40 -6.81
CA LEU A 205 12.80 -8.35 -6.66
C LEU A 205 13.49 -8.04 -8.00
N GLY A 206 13.47 -6.76 -8.39
CA GLY A 206 14.05 -6.21 -9.62
C GLY A 206 13.14 -6.29 -10.84
N TYR A 207 11.87 -6.70 -10.69
CA TYR A 207 10.98 -6.96 -11.82
C TYR A 207 9.56 -6.50 -11.55
N VAL A 208 8.86 -6.15 -12.62
CA VAL A 208 7.42 -5.88 -12.64
C VAL A 208 6.71 -7.08 -13.28
N ASP A 209 5.75 -7.67 -12.58
CA ASP A 209 5.04 -8.86 -13.05
C ASP A 209 3.80 -8.53 -13.90
N GLU A 210 3.22 -9.58 -14.50
CA GLU A 210 2.01 -9.49 -15.31
C GLU A 210 0.79 -8.99 -14.52
N ALA A 211 0.65 -9.37 -13.24
CA ALA A 211 -0.52 -9.00 -12.43
C ALA A 211 -0.53 -7.50 -12.10
N THR A 212 0.62 -6.97 -11.72
CA THR A 212 0.85 -5.54 -11.51
C THR A 212 0.60 -4.76 -12.78
N THR A 213 1.07 -5.28 -13.92
CA THR A 213 0.84 -4.65 -15.23
C THR A 213 -0.64 -4.70 -15.63
N ASP A 214 -1.39 -5.75 -15.27
CA ASP A 214 -2.84 -5.79 -15.46
C ASP A 214 -3.55 -4.71 -14.65
N LEU A 215 -3.24 -4.61 -13.36
CA LEU A 215 -3.77 -3.59 -12.47
C LEU A 215 -3.47 -2.20 -13.04
N PHE A 216 -2.21 -1.93 -13.39
CA PHE A 216 -1.78 -0.64 -13.92
C PHE A 216 -2.48 -0.29 -15.24
N HIS A 217 -2.61 -1.26 -16.16
CA HIS A 217 -3.35 -1.05 -17.40
C HIS A 217 -4.81 -0.67 -17.12
N ARG A 218 -5.43 -1.19 -16.05
CA ARG A 218 -6.80 -0.81 -15.64
C ARG A 218 -6.87 0.54 -14.93
N LEU A 219 -5.80 1.02 -14.29
CA LEU A 219 -5.76 2.36 -13.72
C LEU A 219 -6.03 3.43 -14.79
N SER A 220 -5.53 3.22 -16.01
CA SER A 220 -5.82 4.10 -17.16
C SER A 220 -7.32 4.17 -17.54
N LYS A 221 -8.15 3.26 -17.01
CA LYS A 221 -9.60 3.17 -17.23
C LYS A 221 -10.41 3.68 -16.02
N GLY A 222 -9.76 4.37 -15.09
CA GLY A 222 -10.38 4.99 -13.91
C GLY A 222 -10.58 4.04 -12.73
N VAL A 223 -9.98 2.85 -12.76
CA VAL A 223 -10.02 1.88 -11.64
C VAL A 223 -9.09 2.34 -10.52
N THR A 224 -9.51 2.21 -9.26
CA THR A 224 -8.63 2.47 -8.11
C THR A 224 -7.76 1.25 -7.77
N SER A 225 -6.50 1.50 -7.37
CA SER A 225 -5.60 0.46 -6.87
C SER A 225 -5.77 0.15 -5.38
N VAL A 226 -6.40 1.04 -4.61
CA VAL A 226 -6.46 0.95 -3.14
C VAL A 226 -6.99 -0.40 -2.64
N PRO A 227 -8.12 -0.94 -3.16
CA PRO A 227 -8.61 -2.25 -2.73
C PRO A 227 -7.62 -3.39 -3.01
N ALA A 228 -6.88 -3.32 -4.12
CA ALA A 228 -5.88 -4.34 -4.45
C ALA A 228 -4.66 -4.26 -3.51
N ILE A 229 -4.25 -3.05 -3.12
CA ILE A 229 -3.15 -2.84 -2.17
C ILE A 229 -3.52 -3.38 -0.79
N LEU A 230 -4.73 -3.08 -0.30
CA LEU A 230 -5.23 -3.59 0.97
C LEU A 230 -5.36 -5.12 0.94
N ALA A 231 -5.95 -5.67 -0.13
CA ALA A 231 -6.10 -7.12 -0.30
C ALA A 231 -4.75 -7.84 -0.25
N GLU A 232 -3.73 -7.32 -0.95
CA GLU A 232 -2.40 -7.93 -0.94
C GLU A 232 -1.73 -7.82 0.43
N THR A 233 -1.89 -6.68 1.11
CA THR A 233 -1.40 -6.47 2.48
C THR A 233 -2.01 -7.48 3.45
N PHE A 234 -3.34 -7.63 3.46
CA PHE A 234 -4.06 -8.54 4.36
C PHE A 234 -3.75 -10.00 4.05
N ARG A 235 -3.71 -10.34 2.77
CA ARG A 235 -3.36 -11.68 2.30
C ARG A 235 -1.95 -12.04 2.78
N SER A 236 -0.98 -11.15 2.59
CA SER A 236 0.40 -11.45 2.97
C SER A 236 0.60 -11.52 4.49
N LEU A 237 0.03 -10.61 5.27
CA LEU A 237 0.08 -10.67 6.74
C LEU A 237 -0.59 -11.94 7.26
N GLY A 238 -1.77 -12.27 6.72
CA GLY A 238 -2.52 -13.46 7.08
C GLY A 238 -1.77 -14.75 6.76
N THR A 239 -1.14 -14.85 5.58
CA THR A 239 -0.30 -15.99 5.22
C THR A 239 0.90 -16.13 6.17
N CYS A 240 1.63 -15.03 6.42
CA CYS A 240 2.79 -15.07 7.32
C CYS A 240 2.40 -15.46 8.75
N ARG A 241 1.30 -14.92 9.29
CA ARG A 241 0.83 -15.25 10.64
C ARG A 241 0.36 -16.68 10.79
N LYS A 242 -0.44 -17.18 9.83
CA LYS A 242 -0.89 -18.58 9.83
C LYS A 242 0.26 -19.57 9.73
N ALA A 243 1.30 -19.24 8.96
CA ALA A 243 2.49 -20.10 8.82
C ALA A 243 3.51 -19.92 9.95
N GLY A 244 3.38 -18.88 10.79
CA GLY A 244 4.39 -18.50 11.80
C GLY A 244 5.72 -17.98 11.22
N ALA A 245 5.83 -17.88 9.90
CA ALA A 245 6.98 -17.32 9.20
C ALA A 245 6.61 -16.93 7.76
N GLY A 246 7.45 -16.13 7.11
CA GLY A 246 7.35 -15.91 5.67
C GLY A 246 7.86 -14.54 5.23
N ARG A 247 7.79 -14.29 3.92
CA ARG A 247 8.10 -12.99 3.33
C ARG A 247 6.82 -12.17 3.16
N PHE A 248 6.82 -10.95 3.68
CA PHE A 248 5.78 -9.98 3.37
C PHE A 248 5.86 -9.56 1.90
N VAL A 249 4.73 -9.64 1.20
CA VAL A 249 4.55 -9.17 -0.18
C VAL A 249 3.48 -8.09 -0.13
N GLY A 250 3.89 -6.84 -0.32
CA GLY A 250 3.02 -5.67 -0.26
C GLY A 250 3.82 -4.40 -0.01
N CYS A 251 3.11 -3.27 0.13
CA CYS A 251 3.74 -1.97 0.35
C CYS A 251 3.98 -1.72 1.85
N ALA A 252 5.16 -2.09 2.34
CA ALA A 252 5.49 -1.93 3.76
C ALA A 252 5.53 -0.44 4.18
N GLN A 253 6.02 0.43 3.27
CA GLN A 253 6.02 1.87 3.45
C GLN A 253 4.63 2.42 3.73
N LEU A 254 3.63 1.99 2.94
CA LEU A 254 2.28 2.48 3.09
C LEU A 254 1.63 1.99 4.39
N LEU A 255 1.88 0.72 4.77
CA LEU A 255 1.40 0.19 6.04
C LEU A 255 2.01 0.91 7.24
N LEU A 256 3.32 1.19 7.21
CA LEU A 256 3.97 1.94 8.28
C LEU A 256 3.55 3.41 8.29
N ALA A 257 3.34 4.03 7.13
CA ALA A 257 2.79 5.39 7.05
C ALA A 257 1.40 5.47 7.70
N TRP A 258 0.53 4.50 7.39
CA TRP A 258 -0.76 4.35 8.05
C TRP A 258 -0.59 4.19 9.56
N PHE A 259 0.24 3.25 10.01
CA PHE A 259 0.51 3.05 11.44
C PHE A 259 0.96 4.35 12.12
N TYR A 260 1.94 5.06 11.55
CA TYR A 260 2.40 6.34 12.09
C TYR A 260 1.30 7.41 12.15
N SER A 261 0.33 7.42 11.23
CA SER A 261 -0.79 8.37 11.31
C SER A 261 -1.71 8.14 12.50
N HIS A 262 -1.84 6.90 13.00
CA HIS A 262 -2.66 6.61 14.19
C HIS A 262 -1.89 6.78 15.50
N PHE A 263 -0.59 6.45 15.50
CA PHE A 263 0.20 6.41 16.74
C PHE A 263 1.01 7.69 17.03
N ARG A 264 0.98 8.68 16.14
CA ARG A 264 1.52 10.04 16.40
C ARG A 264 0.69 10.87 17.38
N LEU A 265 -0.37 10.31 17.95
CA LEU A 265 -1.20 10.96 18.97
C LEU A 265 -0.54 11.09 20.35
N ILE A 266 0.68 10.57 20.55
CA ILE A 266 1.44 10.74 21.81
C ILE A 266 1.90 12.20 22.02
N ASP A 267 1.85 13.09 21.00
CA ASP A 267 2.22 14.51 21.12
C ASP A 267 1.15 15.51 20.61
N ARG A 268 -0.13 15.25 20.85
CA ARG A 268 -1.25 16.21 20.61
C ARG A 268 -1.30 16.85 19.21
N VAL A 269 -1.15 16.06 18.15
CA VAL A 269 -1.65 16.46 16.84
C VAL A 269 -2.84 15.57 16.51
N ILE A 270 -4.03 16.10 16.79
CA ILE A 270 -5.29 15.57 16.26
C ILE A 270 -5.07 15.36 14.77
N CYS A 271 -5.23 14.12 14.28
CA CYS A 271 -5.40 13.85 12.86
C CYS A 271 -6.46 14.80 12.35
N ARG A 272 -6.05 15.90 11.69
CA ARG A 272 -6.98 16.78 11.02
C ARG A 272 -7.62 15.90 9.97
N VAL A 273 -8.88 15.55 10.20
CA VAL A 273 -9.74 14.78 9.31
C VAL A 273 -9.39 15.17 7.89
N PHE A 274 -8.86 14.20 7.15
CA PHE A 274 -8.46 14.24 5.75
C PHE A 274 -9.15 15.37 4.96
N PHE A 275 -8.51 16.54 4.91
CA PHE A 275 -8.95 17.67 4.10
C PHE A 275 -8.35 17.53 2.70
N GLU A 276 -9.04 18.05 1.67
CA GLU A 276 -8.64 17.93 0.25
C GLU A 276 -7.23 18.48 -0.03
N ASP A 277 -6.78 19.49 0.72
CA ASP A 277 -5.45 20.11 0.57
C ASP A 277 -4.35 19.49 1.46
N TYR A 278 -4.68 18.50 2.28
CA TYR A 278 -3.73 17.84 3.16
C TYR A 278 -3.05 16.68 2.43
N ALA A 279 -1.72 16.58 2.52
CA ALA A 279 -0.92 15.51 1.93
C ALA A 279 -0.31 14.67 3.07
N PRO A 280 -1.02 13.65 3.60
CA PRO A 280 -0.60 12.94 4.81
C PRO A 280 0.79 12.32 4.69
N LEU A 281 1.11 11.73 3.52
CA LEU A 281 2.41 11.10 3.30
C LEU A 281 3.57 12.10 3.35
N LYS A 282 3.36 13.32 2.83
CA LYS A 282 4.37 14.39 2.88
C LYS A 282 4.66 14.77 4.34
N ASP A 283 3.62 14.91 5.15
CA ASP A 283 3.76 15.25 6.56
C ASP A 283 4.38 14.12 7.36
N ILE A 284 4.03 12.86 7.05
CA ILE A 284 4.67 11.68 7.61
C ILE A 284 6.17 11.70 7.34
N VAL A 285 6.58 11.84 6.09
CA VAL A 285 8.00 11.92 5.72
C VAL A 285 8.71 13.06 6.45
N ALA A 286 8.09 14.22 6.58
CA ALA A 286 8.71 15.39 7.21
C ALA A 286 8.95 15.24 8.73
N SER A 287 8.17 14.40 9.41
CA SER A 287 8.17 14.32 10.89
C SER A 287 8.56 12.95 11.45
N THR A 288 8.78 11.94 10.61
CA THR A 288 9.28 10.64 11.09
C THR A 288 10.74 10.79 11.50
N ARG A 289 10.98 10.90 12.80
CA ARG A 289 12.32 10.77 13.38
C ARG A 289 12.64 9.30 13.55
N ARG A 290 13.87 8.90 13.24
CA ARG A 290 14.36 7.56 13.60
C ARG A 290 14.37 7.45 15.12
N VAL A 291 13.70 6.43 15.63
CA VAL A 291 13.87 6.00 17.02
C VAL A 291 14.48 4.61 16.96
N ASP A 292 15.72 4.47 17.42
CA ASP A 292 16.41 3.19 17.46
C ASP A 292 15.89 2.37 18.65
N ILE A 293 14.73 1.75 18.44
CA ILE A 293 14.05 0.92 19.43
C ILE A 293 14.26 -0.55 19.04
N LEU A 294 14.55 -1.39 20.03
CA LEU A 294 14.63 -2.84 19.84
C LEU A 294 13.22 -3.42 19.60
N GLU A 295 13.15 -4.53 18.87
CA GLU A 295 11.87 -5.15 18.50
C GLU A 295 11.04 -5.52 19.73
N GLU A 296 11.68 -6.04 20.79
CA GLU A 296 11.03 -6.42 22.05
C GLU A 296 10.39 -5.21 22.75
N ASN A 297 11.04 -4.05 22.67
CA ASN A 297 10.51 -2.81 23.23
C ASN A 297 9.31 -2.31 22.42
N TRP A 298 9.31 -2.49 21.09
CA TRP A 298 8.14 -2.22 20.27
C TRP A 298 6.98 -3.17 20.61
N ILE A 299 7.24 -4.46 20.78
CA ILE A 299 6.21 -5.43 21.18
C ILE A 299 5.62 -5.04 22.54
N ALA A 300 6.46 -4.72 23.52
CA ALA A 300 6.00 -4.29 24.84
C ALA A 300 5.19 -2.99 24.76
N LEU A 301 5.62 -2.00 23.96
CA LEU A 301 4.88 -0.75 23.78
C LEU A 301 3.51 -1.02 23.14
N LEU A 302 3.47 -1.86 22.10
CA LEU A 302 2.24 -2.20 21.38
C LEU A 302 1.28 -3.06 22.21
N GLN A 303 1.78 -3.89 23.12
CA GLN A 303 0.96 -4.67 24.07
C GLN A 303 0.26 -3.80 25.12
N ASN A 304 0.81 -2.63 25.42
CA ASN A 304 0.30 -1.71 26.43
C ASN A 304 -0.46 -0.51 25.83
N LEU A 305 -0.77 -0.57 24.53
CA LEU A 305 -1.71 0.34 23.87
C LEU A 305 -3.15 -0.02 24.24
#